data_AF-A0AAQ3MHC1-F1
#
_entry.id   AF-A0AAQ3MHC1-F1
#
_cell.length_a   1.000
_cell.length_b   1.000
_cell.length_c   1.000
_cell.angle_alpha   90.00
_cell.angle_beta   90.00
_cell.angle_gamma   90.00
#
_symmetry.space_group_name_H-M   'P 1'
#
loop_
_entity.id
_entity.type
_entity.pdbx_description
1 polymer ?
#
loop_
_entity_poly.entity_id
_entity_poly.type
_entity_poly.pdbx_seq_one_letter_code
_entity_poly.pdbx_strand_id
1 'polypeptide(L)'
;MLPYASVSEVEVALGRNLPFAETLWFNYSVTKSDYFLYCNNILFLFLIFSLVPLPLVFLELKRLSFFDSYKIQPKVRLSLDEMFRCYKDVMCMFFLVVGPLQLVSYPSIKDWVAIAIGMGDPGSAAGLLSGGGLHQLLDPQVSAQRLGLREDSLRSP
;
A
#
# COMPACT_ATOMS: atom_id res chain seq x y z
N MET A 1 -4.06 -11.76 0.71
CA MET A 1 -4.67 -12.09 -0.59
C MET A 1 -6.09 -11.55 -0.58
N LEU A 2 -6.57 -11.00 -1.69
CA LEU A 2 -7.99 -10.65 -1.83
C LEU A 2 -8.83 -11.93 -1.66
N PRO A 3 -9.92 -11.90 -0.89
CA PRO A 3 -10.70 -13.11 -0.58
C PRO A 3 -11.56 -13.58 -1.77
N TYR A 4 -11.55 -12.87 -2.90
CA TYR A 4 -12.41 -13.11 -4.04
C TYR A 4 -11.62 -13.73 -5.20
N ALA A 5 -12.18 -14.77 -5.82
CA ALA A 5 -11.53 -15.51 -6.88
C ALA A 5 -11.88 -14.99 -8.29
N SER A 6 -12.98 -14.25 -8.43
CA SER A 6 -13.49 -13.80 -9.73
C SER A 6 -14.09 -12.40 -9.68
N VAL A 7 -14.09 -11.71 -10.81
CA VAL A 7 -14.71 -10.36 -10.95
C VAL A 7 -16.19 -10.41 -10.61
N SER A 8 -16.91 -11.47 -11.00
CA SER A 8 -18.34 -11.64 -10.69
C SER A 8 -18.62 -11.73 -9.19
N GLU A 9 -17.73 -12.36 -8.42
CA GLU A 9 -17.87 -12.46 -6.96
C GLU A 9 -17.68 -11.09 -6.29
N VAL A 10 -16.72 -10.31 -6.81
CA VAL A 10 -16.48 -8.93 -6.37
C VAL A 10 -17.68 -8.03 -6.70
N GLU A 11 -18.25 -8.15 -7.89
CA GLU A 11 -19.43 -7.37 -8.30
C GLU A 11 -20.65 -7.68 -7.44
N VAL A 12 -20.87 -8.95 -7.10
CA VAL A 12 -21.93 -9.38 -6.19
C VAL A 12 -21.70 -8.84 -4.77
N ALA A 13 -20.46 -8.88 -4.27
CA ALA A 13 -20.11 -8.38 -2.95
C ALA A 13 -20.22 -6.85 -2.84
N LEU A 14 -19.86 -6.11 -3.91
CA LEU A 14 -19.93 -4.65 -3.96
C LEU A 14 -21.31 -4.12 -4.38
N GLY A 15 -22.19 -4.95 -4.93
CA GLY A 15 -23.51 -4.55 -5.43
C GLY A 15 -23.45 -3.58 -6.61
N ARG A 16 -22.31 -3.50 -7.32
CA ARG A 16 -22.10 -2.65 -8.50
C ARG A 16 -21.18 -3.31 -9.51
N ASN A 17 -21.33 -2.95 -10.78
CA ASN A 17 -20.40 -3.35 -11.83
C ASN A 17 -19.02 -2.69 -11.61
N LEU A 18 -17.95 -3.40 -11.99
CA LEU A 18 -16.60 -2.85 -11.90
C LEU A 18 -16.25 -2.01 -13.14
N PRO A 19 -15.79 -0.75 -13.00
CA PRO A 19 -15.21 0.01 -14.10
C PRO A 19 -13.92 -0.67 -14.60
N PHE A 20 -13.54 -0.34 -15.83
CA PHE A 20 -12.41 -0.96 -16.53
C PHE A 20 -11.09 -0.95 -15.72
N ALA A 21 -10.78 0.19 -15.09
CA ALA A 21 -9.56 0.33 -14.28
C ALA A 21 -9.54 -0.59 -13.05
N GLU A 22 -10.68 -0.75 -12.38
CA GLU A 22 -10.81 -1.64 -11.22
C GLU A 22 -10.68 -3.11 -11.66
N THR A 23 -11.29 -3.47 -12.80
CA THR A 23 -11.18 -4.83 -13.36
C THR A 23 -9.73 -5.16 -13.74
N LEU A 24 -9.01 -4.21 -14.35
CA LEU A 24 -7.60 -4.37 -14.70
C LEU A 24 -6.73 -4.54 -13.44
N TRP A 25 -6.96 -3.71 -12.43
CA TRP A 25 -6.25 -3.81 -11.15
C TRP A 25 -6.55 -5.11 -10.41
N PHE A 26 -7.80 -5.58 -10.43
CA PHE A 26 -8.19 -6.86 -9.82
C PHE A 26 -7.49 -8.04 -10.48
N ASN A 27 -7.52 -8.12 -11.82
CA ASN A 27 -6.85 -9.18 -12.57
C ASN A 27 -5.33 -9.19 -12.35
N TYR A 28 -4.72 -8.01 -12.17
CA TYR A 28 -3.32 -7.92 -11.80
C TYR A 28 -3.05 -8.39 -10.37
N SER A 29 -3.89 -7.97 -9.41
CA SER A 29 -3.66 -8.19 -7.98
C SER A 29 -4.00 -9.60 -7.50
N VAL A 30 -4.97 -10.28 -8.11
CA VAL A 30 -5.42 -11.63 -7.69
C VAL A 30 -4.30 -12.69 -7.77
N THR A 31 -3.33 -12.50 -8.68
CA THR A 31 -2.21 -13.43 -8.88
C THR A 31 -0.98 -13.12 -8.05
N LYS A 32 -0.97 -11.99 -7.32
CA LYS A 32 0.22 -11.47 -6.65
C LYS A 32 0.09 -11.57 -5.14
N SER A 33 1.24 -11.73 -4.47
CA SER A 33 1.29 -11.68 -3.01
C SER A 33 1.08 -10.26 -2.50
N ASP A 34 0.52 -10.13 -1.29
CA ASP A 34 0.30 -8.81 -0.66
C ASP A 34 1.62 -8.03 -0.51
N TYR A 35 2.73 -8.72 -0.28
CA TYR A 35 4.07 -8.12 -0.25
C TYR A 35 4.48 -7.55 -1.60
N PHE A 36 4.20 -8.27 -2.69
CA PHE A 36 4.52 -7.79 -4.03
C PHE A 36 3.70 -6.55 -4.39
N LEU A 37 2.40 -6.55 -4.07
CA LEU A 37 1.53 -5.37 -4.25
C LEU A 37 2.00 -4.20 -3.40
N TYR A 38 2.42 -4.45 -2.16
CA TYR A 38 3.01 -3.43 -1.32
C TYR A 38 4.30 -2.85 -1.92
N CYS A 39 5.17 -3.67 -2.51
CA CYS A 39 6.37 -3.21 -3.21
C CYS A 39 6.06 -2.35 -4.45
N ASN A 40 4.89 -2.52 -5.09
CA ASN A 40 4.49 -1.66 -6.21
C ASN A 40 4.34 -0.19 -5.76
N ASN A 41 4.10 0.09 -4.47
CA ASN A 41 4.12 1.47 -3.95
C ASN A 41 5.47 2.15 -4.14
N ILE A 42 6.59 1.42 -4.11
CA ILE A 42 7.92 1.99 -4.36
C ILE A 42 7.98 2.52 -5.80
N LEU A 43 7.42 1.79 -6.76
CA LEU A 43 7.36 2.21 -8.15
C LEU A 43 6.47 3.43 -8.34
N PHE A 44 5.30 3.48 -7.68
CA PHE A 44 4.42 4.64 -7.73
C PHE A 44 5.07 5.88 -7.11
N LEU A 45 5.72 5.72 -5.96
CA LEU A 45 6.48 6.81 -5.32
C LEU A 45 7.61 7.29 -6.22
N PHE A 46 8.41 6.38 -6.78
CA PHE A 46 9.48 6.72 -7.73
C PHE A 46 8.94 7.50 -8.93
N LEU A 47 7.82 7.06 -9.49
CA LEU A 47 7.16 7.72 -10.62
C LEU A 47 6.70 9.13 -10.25
N ILE A 48 6.03 9.30 -9.12
CA ILE A 48 5.55 10.62 -8.66
C ILE A 48 6.74 11.55 -8.38
N PHE A 49 7.75 11.07 -7.65
CA PHE A 49 8.95 11.84 -7.34
C PHE A 49 9.75 12.22 -8.59
N SER A 50 9.61 11.48 -9.69
CA SER A 50 10.20 11.82 -10.98
C SER A 50 9.30 12.79 -11.76
N LEU A 51 7.99 12.55 -11.84
CA LEU A 51 7.06 13.33 -12.65
C LEU A 51 6.76 14.72 -12.09
N VAL A 52 6.72 14.91 -10.77
CA VAL A 52 6.47 16.21 -10.14
C VAL A 52 7.55 17.26 -10.44
N PRO A 53 8.86 16.96 -10.37
CA PRO A 53 9.89 17.92 -10.72
C PRO A 53 10.04 18.15 -12.22
N LEU A 54 9.56 17.24 -13.09
CA LEU A 54 9.68 17.39 -14.55
C LEU A 54 9.09 18.72 -15.08
N PRO A 55 7.83 19.10 -14.75
CA PRO A 55 7.28 20.40 -15.12
C PRO A 55 8.14 21.57 -14.68
N LEU A 56 8.70 21.54 -13.47
CA LEU A 56 9.58 22.60 -12.96
C LEU A 56 10.85 22.72 -13.80
N VAL A 57 11.46 21.60 -14.18
CA VAL A 57 12.62 21.58 -15.08
C VAL A 57 12.26 22.12 -16.47
N PHE A 58 11.08 21.77 -17.01
CA PHE A 58 10.63 22.30 -18.30
C PHE A 58 10.37 23.81 -18.26
N LEU A 59 9.79 24.33 -17.17
CA LEU A 59 9.59 25.77 -16.99
C LEU A 59 10.93 26.52 -16.95
N GLU A 60 11.92 25.97 -16.23
CA GLU A 60 13.28 26.52 -16.16
C GLU A 60 13.97 26.51 -17.52
N LEU A 61 13.87 25.39 -18.25
CA LEU A 61 14.42 25.21 -19.60
C LEU A 61 13.84 26.19 -20.62
N LYS A 62 12.51 26.40 -20.56
CA LYS A 62 11.81 27.31 -21.46
C LYS A 62 12.04 28.78 -21.12
N ARG A 63 12.77 29.08 -20.02
CA ARG A 63 13.09 30.45 -19.56
C ARG A 63 11.86 31.35 -19.54
N LEU A 64 10.76 30.82 -19.00
CA LEU A 64 9.52 31.57 -18.92
C LEU A 64 9.72 32.74 -17.94
N SER A 65 9.85 33.95 -18.47
CA SER A 65 10.11 35.16 -17.69
C SER A 65 9.04 35.44 -16.63
N PHE A 66 7.83 34.90 -16.82
CA PHE A 66 6.77 34.94 -15.82
C PHE A 66 7.19 34.29 -14.50
N PHE A 67 7.93 33.17 -14.55
CA PHE A 67 8.38 32.45 -13.35
C PHE A 67 9.61 33.07 -12.68
N ASP A 68 10.40 33.87 -13.42
CA ASP A 68 11.56 34.58 -12.87
C ASP A 68 11.14 35.58 -11.78
N SER A 69 9.92 36.13 -11.83
CA SER A 69 9.40 37.06 -10.80
C SER A 69 8.95 36.37 -9.51
N TYR A 70 8.65 35.07 -9.53
CA TYR A 70 8.21 34.30 -8.36
C TYR A 70 9.35 33.55 -7.67
N LYS A 71 10.56 33.60 -8.23
CA LYS A 71 11.76 33.04 -7.59
C LYS A 71 12.25 33.93 -6.47
N ILE A 72 12.52 33.32 -5.32
CA ILE A 72 13.16 33.99 -4.16
C ILE A 72 14.61 34.42 -4.50
N GLN A 73 15.27 33.75 -5.45
CA GLN A 73 16.62 34.09 -5.92
C GLN A 73 16.72 34.14 -7.46
N PRO A 74 16.27 35.25 -8.09
CA PRO A 74 16.19 35.37 -9.56
C PRO A 74 17.56 35.46 -10.26
N LYS A 75 18.65 35.73 -9.54
CA LYS A 75 20.01 35.83 -10.09
C LYS A 75 20.76 34.50 -10.15
N VAL A 76 20.27 33.46 -9.49
CA VAL A 76 20.88 32.12 -9.53
C VAL A 76 20.28 31.37 -10.72
N ARG A 77 21.09 31.17 -11.76
CA ARG A 77 20.73 30.38 -12.93
C ARG A 77 21.26 28.98 -12.71
N LEU A 78 20.37 27.99 -12.67
CA LEU A 78 20.76 26.58 -12.60
C LEU A 78 20.94 26.03 -14.02
N SER A 79 22.09 25.43 -14.26
CA SER A 79 22.35 24.70 -15.50
C SER A 79 21.62 23.34 -15.49
N LEU A 80 21.40 22.77 -16.68
CA LEU A 80 20.81 21.44 -16.80
C LEU A 80 21.65 20.36 -16.12
N ASP A 81 22.97 20.51 -16.15
CA ASP A 81 23.90 19.58 -15.52
C ASP A 81 23.72 19.56 -14.00
N GLU A 82 23.61 20.74 -13.38
CA GLU A 82 23.35 20.88 -11.95
C GLU A 82 21.97 20.31 -11.56
N MET A 83 20.94 20.54 -12.37
CA MET A 83 19.61 19.97 -12.14
C MET A 83 19.61 18.44 -12.26
N PHE A 84 20.31 17.88 -13.25
CA PHE A 84 20.41 16.43 -13.43
C PHE A 84 21.23 15.78 -12.32
N ARG A 85 22.31 16.42 -11.88
CA ARG A 85 23.10 15.97 -10.74
C ARG A 85 22.28 15.96 -9.46
N CYS A 86 21.51 17.02 -9.20
CA CYS A 86 20.59 17.09 -8.06
C CYS A 86 19.54 15.97 -8.12
N TYR A 87 18.91 15.76 -9.28
CA TYR A 87 17.96 14.65 -9.47
C TYR A 87 18.61 13.30 -9.18
N LYS A 88 19.81 13.05 -9.70
CA LYS A 88 20.55 11.81 -9.46
C LYS A 88 20.85 11.62 -7.97
N ASP A 89 21.27 12.66 -7.26
CA ASP A 89 21.57 12.59 -5.83
C ASP A 89 20.30 12.28 -5.01
N VAL A 90 19.16 12.92 -5.34
CA VAL A 90 17.86 12.65 -4.70
C VAL A 90 17.38 11.22 -5.00
N MET A 91 17.48 10.77 -6.25
CA MET A 91 17.12 9.40 -6.62
C MET A 91 18.01 8.38 -5.90
N CYS A 92 19.31 8.65 -5.75
CA CYS A 92 20.21 7.81 -4.98
C CYS A 92 19.74 7.68 -3.52
N MET A 93 19.41 8.81 -2.87
CA MET A 93 18.87 8.81 -1.51
C MET A 93 17.52 8.08 -1.42
N PHE A 94 16.66 8.23 -2.43
CA PHE A 94 15.40 7.51 -2.50
C PHE A 94 15.62 5.99 -2.50
N PHE A 95 16.52 5.49 -3.35
CA PHE A 95 16.81 4.05 -3.39
C PHE A 95 17.55 3.55 -2.15
N LEU A 96 18.41 4.35 -1.52
CA LEU A 96 19.16 3.95 -0.34
C LEU A 96 18.35 4.00 0.96
N VAL A 97 17.38 4.90 1.06
CA VAL A 97 16.61 5.12 2.28
C VAL A 97 15.17 4.63 2.10
N VAL A 98 14.44 5.18 1.14
CA VAL A 98 13.00 4.92 0.97
C VAL A 98 12.76 3.48 0.51
N GLY A 99 13.59 2.96 -0.39
CA GLY A 99 13.51 1.57 -0.84
C GLY A 99 13.60 0.56 0.33
N PRO A 100 14.71 0.52 1.08
CA PRO A 100 14.87 -0.37 2.23
C PRO A 100 13.84 -0.12 3.33
N LEU A 101 13.54 1.14 3.63
CA LEU A 101 12.53 1.48 4.65
C LEU A 101 11.18 0.88 4.29
N GLN A 102 10.75 0.99 3.03
CA GLN A 102 9.50 0.41 2.57
C GLN A 102 9.57 -1.13 2.66
N LEU A 103 10.63 -1.76 2.17
CA LEU A 103 10.77 -3.23 2.21
C LEU A 103 10.73 -3.82 3.63
N VAL A 104 11.34 -3.13 4.61
CA VAL A 104 11.34 -3.56 6.02
C VAL A 104 10.02 -3.22 6.72
N SER A 105 9.35 -2.14 6.33
CA SER A 105 8.12 -1.68 6.99
C SER A 105 6.98 -2.69 6.90
N TYR A 106 6.79 -3.37 5.77
CA TYR A 106 5.70 -4.33 5.61
C TYR A 106 5.78 -5.55 6.54
N PRO A 107 6.88 -6.32 6.58
CA PRO A 107 7.00 -7.43 7.52
C PRO A 107 6.92 -6.94 8.97
N SER A 108 7.56 -5.82 9.30
CA SER A 108 7.49 -5.25 10.65
C SER A 108 6.05 -4.92 11.07
N ILE A 109 5.27 -4.21 10.24
CA ILE A 109 3.88 -3.87 10.57
C ILE A 109 3.03 -5.14 10.69
N LYS A 110 3.22 -6.12 9.79
CA LYS A 110 2.50 -7.39 9.83
C LYS A 110 2.77 -8.15 11.13
N ASP A 111 4.02 -8.21 11.56
CA ASP A 111 4.43 -8.89 12.79
C ASP A 111 3.95 -8.14 14.03
N TRP A 112 4.06 -6.80 14.04
CA TRP A 112 3.55 -5.95 15.12
C TRP A 112 2.04 -6.07 15.31
N VAL A 113 1.27 -6.07 14.22
CA VAL A 113 -0.19 -6.26 14.26
C VAL A 113 -0.53 -7.66 14.76
N ALA A 114 0.22 -8.69 14.35
CA ALA A 114 0.01 -10.06 14.84
C ALA A 114 0.22 -10.17 16.36
N ILE A 115 1.28 -9.53 16.88
CA ILE A 115 1.55 -9.45 18.33
C ILE A 115 0.45 -8.67 19.06
N ALA A 116 -0.02 -7.54 18.51
CA ALA A 116 -1.07 -6.72 19.11
C ALA A 116 -2.42 -7.44 19.20
N ILE A 117 -2.69 -8.37 18.29
CA ILE A 117 -3.90 -9.21 18.27
C ILE A 117 -3.75 -10.43 19.22
N GLY A 118 -2.61 -10.59 19.89
CA GLY A 118 -2.37 -11.68 20.86
C GLY A 118 -2.10 -13.04 20.20
N MET A 119 -1.84 -13.05 18.89
CA MET A 119 -1.44 -14.24 18.16
C MET A 119 0.07 -14.39 18.27
N GLY A 120 0.53 -14.98 19.37
CA GLY A 120 1.94 -15.13 19.72
C GLY A 120 2.79 -16.03 18.82
N ASP A 121 2.35 -16.33 17.59
CA ASP A 121 3.11 -17.14 16.65
C ASP A 121 2.93 -16.64 15.20
N PRO A 122 3.99 -16.11 14.54
CA PRO A 122 3.90 -15.52 13.21
C PRO A 122 3.43 -16.50 12.11
N GLY A 123 3.56 -17.81 12.35
CA GLY A 123 3.06 -18.86 11.44
C GLY A 123 1.54 -18.98 11.40
N SER A 124 0.84 -18.70 12.51
CA SER A 124 -0.63 -18.83 12.59
C SER A 124 -1.35 -17.59 12.02
N ALA A 125 -0.70 -16.42 12.11
CA ALA A 125 -1.16 -15.15 11.52
C ALA A 125 -1.09 -15.15 9.99
N ALA A 126 -0.10 -15.82 9.41
CA ALA A 126 0.03 -15.95 7.96
C ALA A 126 -1.14 -16.76 7.35
N GLY A 127 -1.64 -17.78 8.05
CA GLY A 127 -2.79 -18.59 7.60
C GLY A 127 -4.12 -17.83 7.66
N LEU A 128 -4.38 -17.08 8.74
CA LEU A 128 -5.65 -16.37 8.94
C LEU A 128 -5.79 -15.07 8.11
N LEU A 129 -4.69 -14.39 7.82
CA LEU A 129 -4.69 -13.22 6.93
C LEU A 129 -4.70 -13.61 5.43
N SER A 130 -4.28 -14.84 5.11
CA SER A 130 -4.32 -15.35 3.73
C SER A 130 -5.59 -16.12 3.39
N GLY A 131 -6.37 -16.56 4.39
CA GLY A 131 -7.62 -17.28 4.19
C GLY A 131 -8.71 -16.80 5.13
N GLY A 132 -9.51 -15.80 4.71
CA GLY A 132 -10.88 -15.52 5.17
C GLY A 132 -11.18 -15.35 6.67
N GLY A 133 -10.21 -15.50 7.58
CA GLY A 133 -10.45 -15.72 9.01
C GLY A 133 -10.92 -14.48 9.77
N LEU A 134 -10.68 -13.29 9.22
CA LEU A 134 -11.17 -12.03 9.78
C LEU A 134 -12.71 -11.96 9.78
N HIS A 135 -13.38 -12.60 8.82
CA HIS A 135 -14.84 -12.66 8.78
C HIS A 135 -15.40 -13.61 9.86
N GLN A 136 -14.68 -14.68 10.19
CA GLN A 136 -15.05 -15.62 11.24
C GLN A 136 -14.80 -15.07 12.66
N LEU A 137 -13.90 -14.11 12.81
CA LEU A 137 -13.60 -13.42 14.07
C LEU A 137 -14.55 -12.25 14.36
N LEU A 138 -15.12 -11.63 13.31
CA LEU A 138 -16.19 -10.64 13.46
C LEU A 138 -17.57 -11.27 13.71
N ASP A 139 -17.68 -12.60 13.62
CA ASP A 139 -18.90 -13.34 13.89
C ASP A 139 -19.08 -13.50 15.42
N PRO A 140 -20.06 -12.81 16.05
CA PRO A 140 -20.20 -12.81 17.51
C PRO A 140 -20.49 -14.21 18.09
N GLN A 141 -20.96 -15.16 17.25
CA GLN A 141 -21.25 -16.53 17.65
C GLN A 141 -19.98 -17.36 17.95
N VAL A 142 -18.91 -17.20 17.16
CA VAL A 142 -17.66 -17.96 17.32
C VAL A 142 -16.85 -17.43 18.50
N SER A 143 -16.90 -16.12 18.73
CA SER A 143 -16.29 -15.47 19.88
C SER A 143 -16.95 -15.89 21.22
N ALA A 144 -18.27 -16.06 21.23
CA ALA A 144 -19.00 -16.57 22.41
C ALA A 144 -18.64 -18.03 22.74
N GLN A 145 -18.46 -18.87 21.71
CA GLN A 145 -18.16 -20.29 21.88
C GLN A 145 -16.73 -20.56 22.38
N ARG A 146 -15.77 -19.67 22.09
CA ARG A 146 -14.40 -19.75 22.63
C ARG A 146 -14.22 -19.17 24.03
N LEU A 147 -15.12 -18.29 24.48
CA LEU A 147 -15.08 -17.70 25.83
C LEU A 147 -15.60 -18.64 26.93
N GLY A 148 -15.96 -19.89 26.60
CA GLY A 148 -16.29 -20.91 27.59
C GLY A 148 -17.57 -20.62 28.37
N LEU A 149 -18.47 -19.78 27.86
CA LEU A 149 -19.85 -19.70 28.38
C LEU A 149 -20.63 -20.90 27.87
N ARG A 150 -20.33 -22.05 28.47
CA ARG A 150 -21.16 -23.25 28.45
C ARG A 150 -22.53 -22.85 29.00
N GLU A 151 -23.55 -22.96 28.18
CA GLU A 151 -24.95 -22.94 28.60
C GLU A 151 -25.22 -24.12 29.55
N ASP A 152 -24.85 -23.98 30.82
CA ASP A 152 -25.39 -24.78 31.91
C ASP A 152 -26.77 -24.20 32.29
N SER A 153 -27.72 -24.23 31.35
CA SER A 153 -29.13 -23.95 31.67
C SER A 153 -30.10 -24.52 30.64
N LEU A 154 -30.01 -25.84 30.38
CA LEU A 154 -31.17 -26.60 29.90
C LEU A 154 -30.96 -28.10 30.11
N ARG A 155 -31.01 -28.49 31.39
CA ARG A 155 -31.34 -29.86 31.77
C ARG A 155 -32.12 -29.82 33.07
N SER A 156 -33.44 -29.92 32.98
CA SER A 156 -34.25 -30.87 33.75
C SER A 156 -35.67 -30.93 33.20
N PRO A 157 -36.30 -32.11 33.23
CA PRO A 157 -37.60 -32.41 32.60
C PRO A 157 -38.79 -31.73 33.28
#